data_AF-A0A0B7HUN9-F1
#
_entry.id   AF-A0A0B7HUN9-F1
#
_cell.length_a   1.000
_cell.length_b   1.000
_cell.length_c   1.000
_cell.angle_alpha   90.00
_cell.angle_beta   90.00
_cell.angle_gamma   90.00
#
_symmetry.space_group_name_H-M   'P 1'
#
loop_
_entity.id
_entity.type
_entity.pdbx_description
1 polymer ?
#
loop_
_entity_poly.entity_id
_entity_poly.type
_entity_poly.pdbx_seq_one_letter_code
_entity_poly.pdbx_strand_id
1 'polypeptide(L)'
;MQQIISFFIKRKDFFVFLLLFAFALKLIFNSNLYQQSTFINSSNRISGVFYGFTDHWRAYFNLREQNEILTQENETLRNEIAALKHHFSQGASSDSIAFLNTDFTFTKTKVIKNSVLLHKNYLTLNRGEKHQITQDMGVISSKGLVGIVENTSENFATVQSVLNLKSSLNAEVKKTKHFGSLRWNGDKINIVQLTDIPNIAPIAIGDTIITGGMSKNFP
;
A
#
# COMPACT_ATOMS: atom_id res chain seq x y z
N MET A 1 -47.29 -34.43 -33.84
CA MET A 1 -46.47 -34.48 -35.08
C MET A 1 -46.94 -33.50 -36.16
N GLN A 2 -48.22 -33.49 -36.55
CA GLN A 2 -48.72 -32.64 -37.65
C GLN A 2 -48.66 -31.13 -37.39
N GLN A 3 -48.75 -30.68 -36.13
CA GLN A 3 -48.66 -29.25 -35.77
C GLN A 3 -47.24 -28.66 -35.91
N ILE A 4 -46.20 -29.49 -35.78
CA ILE A 4 -44.80 -29.05 -35.95
C ILE A 4 -44.54 -28.85 -37.45
N ILE A 5 -44.98 -29.80 -38.29
CA ILE A 5 -44.82 -29.73 -39.74
C ILE A 5 -45.62 -28.54 -40.31
N SER A 6 -46.84 -28.29 -39.83
CA SER A 6 -47.63 -27.13 -40.26
C SER A 6 -47.04 -25.79 -39.82
N PHE A 7 -46.30 -25.75 -38.70
CA PHE A 7 -45.55 -24.55 -38.28
C PHE A 7 -44.42 -24.19 -39.27
N PHE A 8 -43.65 -25.19 -39.71
CA PHE A 8 -42.58 -24.98 -40.71
C PHE A 8 -43.16 -24.56 -42.07
N ILE A 9 -44.27 -25.15 -42.50
CA ILE A 9 -44.91 -24.81 -43.79
C ILE A 9 -45.52 -23.40 -43.73
N LYS A 10 -46.17 -23.03 -42.63
CA LYS A 10 -46.80 -21.71 -42.46
C LYS A 10 -45.78 -20.56 -42.38
N ARG A 11 -44.54 -20.85 -41.99
CA ARG A 11 -43.43 -19.88 -41.93
C ARG A 11 -42.32 -20.17 -42.97
N LYS A 12 -42.64 -20.87 -44.06
CA LYS A 12 -41.67 -21.27 -45.09
C LYS A 12 -40.82 -20.11 -45.61
N ASP A 13 -41.42 -18.93 -45.80
CA ASP A 13 -40.73 -17.77 -46.35
C ASP A 13 -39.67 -17.22 -45.37
N PHE A 14 -39.91 -17.32 -44.06
CA PHE A 14 -38.94 -16.97 -43.02
C PHE A 14 -37.74 -17.92 -43.02
N PHE A 15 -37.98 -19.23 -43.19
CA PHE A 15 -36.89 -20.22 -43.24
C PHE A 15 -36.09 -20.14 -44.54
N VAL A 16 -36.74 -19.87 -45.67
CA VAL A 16 -36.07 -19.61 -46.95
C VAL A 16 -35.22 -18.34 -46.85
N PHE A 17 -35.77 -17.26 -46.26
CA PHE A 17 -35.00 -16.05 -45.96
C PHE A 17 -33.80 -16.33 -45.07
N LEU A 18 -33.97 -17.09 -43.97
CA LEU A 18 -32.89 -17.42 -43.04
C LEU A 18 -31.76 -18.21 -43.73
N LEU A 19 -32.13 -19.16 -44.60
CA LEU A 19 -31.17 -19.96 -45.37
C LEU A 19 -30.41 -19.08 -46.37
N LEU A 20 -31.12 -18.27 -47.16
CA LEU A 20 -30.50 -17.35 -48.12
C LEU A 20 -29.64 -16.30 -47.42
N PHE A 21 -30.04 -15.82 -46.24
CA PHE A 21 -29.27 -14.89 -45.42
C PHE A 21 -27.99 -15.53 -44.89
N ALA A 22 -28.05 -16.77 -44.37
CA ALA A 22 -26.88 -17.51 -43.96
C ALA A 22 -25.92 -17.81 -45.13
N PHE A 23 -26.47 -18.08 -46.32
CA PHE A 23 -25.68 -18.29 -47.54
C PHE A 23 -25.00 -17.00 -48.01
N ALA A 24 -25.72 -15.86 -47.97
CA ALA A 24 -25.15 -14.55 -48.27
C ALA A 24 -24.04 -14.17 -47.27
N LEU A 25 -24.25 -14.39 -45.96
CA LEU A 25 -23.21 -14.21 -44.95
C LEU A 25 -21.97 -15.08 -45.22
N LYS A 26 -22.17 -16.35 -45.58
CA LYS A 26 -21.08 -17.26 -45.94
C LYS A 26 -20.29 -16.75 -47.16
N LEU A 27 -20.97 -16.23 -48.17
CA LEU A 27 -20.33 -15.64 -49.36
C LEU A 27 -19.56 -14.35 -49.02
N ILE A 28 -20.10 -13.50 -48.13
CA ILE A 28 -19.43 -12.28 -47.66
C ILE A 28 -18.13 -12.61 -46.92
N PHE A 29 -18.17 -13.60 -46.01
CA PHE A 29 -16.97 -14.02 -45.27
C PHE A 29 -15.91 -14.68 -46.14
N ASN A 30 -16.31 -15.36 -47.22
CA ASN A 30 -15.38 -16.12 -48.07
C ASN A 30 -14.76 -15.29 -49.22
N SER A 31 -15.31 -14.13 -49.56
CA SER A 31 -14.93 -13.38 -50.78
C SER A 31 -13.98 -12.19 -50.57
N ASN A 32 -13.66 -11.79 -49.33
CA ASN A 32 -13.01 -10.49 -49.08
C ASN A 32 -11.61 -10.58 -48.43
N LEU A 33 -10.59 -10.91 -49.23
CA LEU A 33 -9.17 -10.84 -48.85
C LEU A 33 -8.68 -9.40 -48.57
N TYR A 34 -9.42 -8.36 -49.00
CA TYR A 34 -9.04 -6.96 -48.76
C TYR A 34 -9.46 -6.46 -47.37
N GLN A 35 -10.58 -6.95 -46.84
CA GLN A 35 -11.05 -6.59 -45.50
C GLN A 35 -10.33 -7.33 -44.37
N GLN A 36 -9.63 -8.45 -44.65
CA GLN A 36 -8.81 -9.14 -43.64
C GLN A 36 -7.68 -8.27 -43.08
N SER A 37 -7.04 -7.39 -43.85
CA SER A 37 -5.96 -6.52 -43.34
C SER A 37 -6.47 -5.39 -42.42
N THR A 38 -7.67 -4.85 -42.71
CA THR A 38 -8.36 -3.89 -41.84
C THR A 38 -9.00 -4.57 -40.64
N PHE A 39 -9.49 -5.81 -40.80
CA PHE A 39 -10.13 -6.61 -39.75
C PHE A 39 -9.12 -7.23 -38.77
N ILE A 40 -7.91 -7.58 -39.21
CA ILE A 40 -6.83 -8.06 -38.33
C ILE A 40 -6.32 -6.91 -37.43
N ASN A 41 -6.20 -5.68 -37.97
CA ASN A 41 -5.84 -4.51 -37.16
C ASN A 41 -6.97 -4.04 -36.21
N SER A 42 -8.24 -4.17 -36.62
CA SER A 42 -9.38 -3.81 -35.76
C SER A 42 -9.83 -4.93 -34.80
N SER A 43 -9.56 -6.20 -35.12
CA SER A 43 -9.69 -7.33 -34.18
C SER A 43 -8.66 -7.22 -33.08
N ASN A 44 -7.41 -6.84 -33.37
CA ASN A 44 -6.42 -6.54 -32.34
C ASN A 44 -6.86 -5.39 -31.41
N ARG A 45 -7.60 -4.40 -31.94
CA ARG A 45 -8.14 -3.28 -31.14
C ARG A 45 -9.33 -3.70 -30.28
N ILE A 46 -10.29 -4.45 -30.81
CA ILE A 46 -11.48 -4.90 -30.06
C ILE A 46 -11.11 -5.99 -29.04
N SER A 47 -10.29 -6.96 -29.44
CA SER A 47 -9.71 -7.95 -28.54
C SER A 47 -8.83 -7.27 -27.49
N GLY A 48 -8.02 -6.27 -27.86
CA GLY A 48 -7.23 -5.48 -26.90
C GLY A 48 -8.07 -4.73 -25.86
N VAL A 49 -9.21 -4.15 -26.26
CA VAL A 49 -10.16 -3.51 -25.33
C VAL A 49 -10.80 -4.55 -24.41
N PHE A 50 -11.19 -5.72 -24.94
CA PHE A 50 -11.75 -6.80 -24.13
C PHE A 50 -10.73 -7.37 -23.15
N TYR A 51 -9.50 -7.64 -23.60
CA TYR A 51 -8.40 -8.09 -22.75
C TYR A 51 -8.08 -7.05 -21.67
N GLY A 52 -7.99 -5.77 -22.03
CA GLY A 52 -7.75 -4.69 -21.07
C GLY A 52 -8.87 -4.54 -20.03
N PHE A 53 -10.13 -4.73 -20.42
CA PHE A 53 -11.26 -4.76 -19.47
C PHE A 53 -11.13 -5.95 -18.52
N THR A 54 -10.89 -7.16 -19.03
CA THR A 54 -10.72 -8.35 -18.17
C THR A 54 -9.51 -8.25 -17.26
N ASP A 55 -8.42 -7.64 -17.73
CA ASP A 55 -7.21 -7.40 -16.97
C ASP A 55 -7.46 -6.40 -15.83
N HIS A 56 -8.17 -5.30 -16.10
CA HIS A 56 -8.54 -4.32 -15.08
C HIS A 56 -9.35 -4.95 -13.93
N TRP A 57 -10.34 -5.77 -14.26
CA TRP A 57 -11.13 -6.46 -13.24
C TRP A 57 -10.29 -7.48 -12.46
N ARG A 58 -9.47 -8.28 -13.14
CA ARG A 58 -8.54 -9.21 -12.47
C ARG A 58 -7.58 -8.47 -11.55
N ALA A 59 -6.98 -7.38 -12.02
CA ALA A 59 -6.08 -6.53 -11.23
C ALA A 59 -6.78 -5.97 -9.98
N TYR A 60 -8.02 -5.50 -10.12
CA TYR A 60 -8.81 -5.00 -9.00
C TYR A 60 -9.07 -6.08 -7.94
N PHE A 61 -9.49 -7.28 -8.34
CA PHE A 61 -9.72 -8.39 -7.42
C PHE A 61 -8.42 -8.90 -6.75
N ASN A 62 -7.29 -8.83 -7.47
CA ASN A 62 -5.99 -9.26 -6.97
C ASN A 62 -5.27 -8.19 -6.13
N LEU A 63 -5.79 -6.96 -6.04
CA LEU A 63 -5.12 -5.84 -5.38
C LEU A 63 -4.79 -6.14 -3.91
N ARG A 64 -5.69 -6.85 -3.21
CA ARG A 64 -5.48 -7.22 -1.81
C ARG A 64 -4.30 -8.18 -1.65
N GLU A 65 -4.28 -9.24 -2.46
CA GLU A 65 -3.23 -10.25 -2.45
C GLU A 65 -1.88 -9.62 -2.79
N GLN A 66 -1.83 -8.80 -3.84
CA GLN A 66 -0.62 -8.07 -4.22
C GLN A 66 -0.13 -7.15 -3.11
N ASN A 67 -1.04 -6.46 -2.41
CA ASN A 67 -0.66 -5.62 -1.26
C ASN A 67 -0.09 -6.45 -0.10
N GLU A 68 -0.67 -7.63 0.18
CA GLU A 68 -0.17 -8.53 1.22
C GLU A 68 1.23 -9.09 0.89
N ILE A 69 1.48 -9.40 -0.40
CA ILE A 69 2.80 -9.80 -0.91
C ILE A 69 3.80 -8.64 -0.78
N LEU A 70 3.46 -7.46 -1.31
CA LEU A 70 4.33 -6.28 -1.28
C LEU A 70 4.66 -5.84 0.15
N THR A 71 3.71 -5.93 1.08
CA THR A 71 3.96 -5.58 2.48
C THR A 71 4.83 -6.62 3.19
N GLN A 72 4.75 -7.90 2.80
CA GLN A 72 5.68 -8.92 3.28
C GLN A 72 7.10 -8.65 2.77
N GLU A 73 7.26 -8.36 1.49
CA GLU A 73 8.56 -8.07 0.89
C GLU A 73 9.18 -6.79 1.48
N ASN A 74 8.37 -5.77 1.76
CA ASN A 74 8.85 -4.57 2.44
C ASN A 74 9.33 -4.86 3.87
N GLU A 75 8.69 -5.75 4.60
CA GLU A 75 9.13 -6.18 5.93
C GLU A 75 10.49 -6.87 5.86
N THR A 76 10.66 -7.84 4.95
CA THR A 76 11.92 -8.56 4.78
C THR A 76 13.05 -7.62 4.36
N LEU A 77 12.83 -6.80 3.33
CA LEU A 77 13.83 -5.85 2.84
C LEU A 77 14.24 -4.82 3.90
N ARG A 78 13.30 -4.33 4.71
CA ARG A 78 13.61 -3.37 5.78
C ARG A 78 14.46 -4.01 6.87
N ASN A 79 14.18 -5.25 7.23
CA ASN A 79 14.96 -6.01 8.21
C ASN A 79 16.37 -6.32 7.67
N GLU A 80 16.51 -6.71 6.40
CA GLU A 80 17.81 -6.91 5.76
C GLU A 80 18.63 -5.61 5.73
N ILE A 81 18.01 -4.49 5.32
CA ILE A 81 18.68 -3.18 5.33
C ILE A 81 19.10 -2.77 6.74
N ALA A 82 18.28 -3.04 7.76
CA ALA A 82 18.64 -2.77 9.15
C ALA A 82 19.85 -3.59 9.60
N ALA A 83 19.86 -4.88 9.30
CA ALA A 83 20.98 -5.78 9.59
C ALA A 83 22.27 -5.35 8.87
N LEU A 84 22.18 -4.97 7.59
CA LEU A 84 23.32 -4.46 6.83
C LEU A 84 23.85 -3.14 7.40
N LYS A 85 22.97 -2.18 7.72
CA LYS A 85 23.38 -0.91 8.31
C LYS A 85 24.12 -1.11 9.64
N HIS A 86 23.61 -2.01 10.47
CA HIS A 86 24.26 -2.38 11.72
C HIS A 86 25.67 -2.93 11.49
N HIS A 87 25.85 -3.83 10.51
CA HIS A 87 27.16 -4.34 10.11
C HIS A 87 28.13 -3.24 9.65
N PHE A 88 27.67 -2.27 8.86
CA PHE A 88 28.52 -1.17 8.40
C PHE A 88 28.86 -0.16 9.50
N SER A 89 27.97 0.08 10.46
CA SER A 89 28.23 0.99 11.59
C SER A 89 29.25 0.41 12.59
N GLN A 90 29.40 -0.91 12.68
CA GLN A 90 30.32 -1.59 13.60
C GLN A 90 31.70 -1.93 13.00
N GLY A 91 32.15 -1.23 11.95
CA GLY A 91 33.38 -1.56 11.21
C GLY A 91 34.55 -2.12 12.06
N ALA A 92 34.98 -3.35 11.74
CA ALA A 92 36.25 -3.98 12.12
C ALA A 92 36.48 -4.41 13.58
N SER A 93 35.47 -4.65 14.41
CA SER A 93 35.66 -5.49 15.61
C SER A 93 35.24 -6.93 15.33
N SER A 94 36.24 -7.80 15.12
CA SER A 94 36.11 -9.26 15.07
C SER A 94 35.52 -9.80 16.37
N ASP A 95 34.20 -9.78 16.51
CA ASP A 95 33.53 -10.67 17.43
C ASP A 95 32.29 -11.26 16.75
N SER A 96 32.41 -12.52 16.34
CA SER A 96 31.46 -13.25 15.49
C SER A 96 30.05 -13.39 16.08
N ILE A 97 29.85 -12.93 17.32
CA ILE A 97 28.58 -12.96 18.06
C ILE A 97 27.77 -11.66 17.86
N ALA A 98 28.39 -10.56 17.40
CA ALA A 98 27.71 -9.28 17.16
C ALA A 98 26.77 -9.28 15.93
N PHE A 99 26.82 -10.34 15.11
CA PHE A 99 25.98 -10.50 13.91
C PHE A 99 24.47 -10.56 14.23
N LEU A 100 24.08 -10.90 15.47
CA LEU A 100 22.70 -11.23 15.80
C LEU A 100 21.90 -10.11 16.51
N ASN A 101 22.55 -9.03 16.96
CA ASN A 101 21.87 -7.98 17.71
C ASN A 101 21.60 -6.77 16.81
N THR A 102 20.51 -6.83 16.04
CA THR A 102 19.94 -5.61 15.47
C THR A 102 19.22 -4.84 16.58
N ASP A 103 19.44 -3.53 16.68
CA ASP A 103 18.82 -2.69 17.71
C ASP A 103 17.28 -2.65 17.58
N PHE A 104 16.75 -3.01 16.41
CA PHE A 104 15.32 -3.02 16.11
C PHE A 104 14.97 -3.97 14.96
N THR A 105 13.73 -4.46 14.99
CA THR A 105 13.11 -5.23 13.91
C THR A 105 11.84 -4.53 13.44
N PHE A 106 11.52 -4.70 12.16
CA PHE A 106 10.29 -4.22 11.57
C PHE A 106 9.29 -5.36 11.48
N THR A 107 8.07 -5.10 11.98
CA THR A 107 6.93 -6.00 11.88
C THR A 107 5.83 -5.36 11.05
N LYS A 108 5.35 -6.04 10.01
CA LYS A 108 4.26 -5.51 9.17
C LYS A 108 2.93 -5.52 9.92
N THR A 109 2.17 -4.44 9.77
CA THR A 109 0.87 -4.28 10.43
C THR A 109 -0.10 -3.45 9.58
N LYS A 110 -1.39 -3.61 9.83
CA LYS A 110 -2.47 -2.87 9.17
C LYS A 110 -3.26 -2.07 10.20
N VAL A 111 -3.50 -0.80 9.89
CA VAL A 111 -4.41 0.06 10.64
C VAL A 111 -5.86 -0.36 10.34
N ILE A 112 -6.59 -0.77 11.38
CA ILE A 112 -8.01 -1.16 11.29
C ILE A 112 -8.95 -0.05 11.74
N LYS A 113 -8.45 0.89 12.53
CA LYS A 113 -9.19 2.07 12.98
C LYS A 113 -8.25 3.28 13.02
N ASN A 114 -8.71 4.39 12.45
CA ASN A 114 -8.02 5.66 12.49
C ASN A 114 -9.04 6.78 12.74
N SER A 115 -8.66 7.76 13.55
CA SER A 115 -9.34 9.05 13.66
C SER A 115 -8.28 10.15 13.67
N VAL A 116 -8.52 11.24 12.93
CA VAL A 116 -7.67 12.44 12.87
C VAL A 116 -8.41 13.72 13.25
N LEU A 117 -9.70 13.61 13.57
CA LEU A 117 -10.59 14.75 13.81
C LEU A 117 -10.67 15.11 15.31
N LEU A 118 -10.10 14.29 16.19
CA LEU A 118 -10.16 14.49 17.63
C LEU A 118 -8.88 15.14 18.13
N HIS A 119 -8.91 15.74 19.30
CA HIS A 119 -7.70 16.21 19.98
C HIS A 119 -6.86 15.04 20.55
N LYS A 120 -7.50 13.90 20.80
CA LYS A 120 -6.89 12.66 21.31
C LYS A 120 -7.04 11.58 20.25
N ASN A 121 -6.21 11.65 19.22
CA ASN A 121 -6.23 10.67 18.14
C ASN A 121 -5.46 9.40 18.52
N TYR A 122 -6.10 8.28 18.26
CA TYR A 122 -5.57 6.94 18.49
C TYR A 122 -5.84 6.07 17.26
N LEU A 123 -4.86 5.24 16.92
CA LEU A 123 -4.96 4.25 15.85
C LEU A 123 -5.06 2.87 16.47
N THR A 124 -5.77 1.96 15.81
CA THR A 124 -5.77 0.55 16.20
C THR A 124 -5.15 -0.27 15.09
N LEU A 125 -4.18 -1.10 15.47
CA LEU A 125 -3.45 -2.03 14.61
C LEU A 125 -3.99 -3.44 14.74
N ASN A 126 -3.94 -4.24 13.68
CA ASN A 126 -4.31 -5.66 13.68
C ASN A 126 -3.18 -6.60 14.16
N ARG A 127 -2.29 -6.09 15.00
CA ARG A 127 -1.16 -6.81 15.59
C ARG A 127 -1.06 -6.41 17.05
N GLY A 128 -0.63 -7.34 17.88
CA GLY A 128 -0.55 -7.21 19.33
C GLY A 128 0.52 -8.14 19.87
N GLU A 129 0.37 -8.58 21.12
CA GLU A 129 1.39 -9.34 21.87
C GLU A 129 1.76 -10.67 21.21
N LYS A 130 0.79 -11.37 20.58
CA LYS A 130 1.06 -12.61 19.81
C LYS A 130 2.02 -12.38 18.63
N HIS A 131 2.15 -11.13 18.20
CA HIS A 131 3.02 -10.71 17.11
C HIS A 131 4.23 -9.92 17.62
N GLN A 132 4.58 -10.08 18.91
CA GLN A 132 5.72 -9.45 19.57
C GLN A 132 5.66 -7.90 19.55
N ILE A 133 4.47 -7.33 19.41
CA ILE A 133 4.28 -5.89 19.57
C ILE A 133 4.16 -5.59 21.06
N THR A 134 5.00 -4.69 21.56
CA THR A 134 4.97 -4.22 22.95
C THR A 134 4.65 -2.74 23.04
N GLN A 135 4.30 -2.29 24.24
CA GLN A 135 4.25 -0.87 24.55
C GLN A 135 5.58 -0.18 24.22
N ASP A 136 5.51 1.11 23.90
CA ASP A 136 6.64 1.98 23.55
C ASP A 136 7.30 1.71 22.19
N MET A 137 6.83 0.72 21.42
CA MET A 137 7.30 0.54 20.05
C MET A 137 6.88 1.69 19.13
N GLY A 138 7.83 2.13 18.30
CA GLY A 138 7.61 3.11 17.26
C GLY A 138 6.79 2.60 16.08
N VAL A 139 5.83 3.39 15.61
CA VAL A 139 5.01 3.07 14.43
C VAL A 139 5.36 4.03 13.31
N ILE A 140 5.74 3.47 12.16
CA ILE A 140 6.12 4.21 10.97
C ILE A 140 5.28 3.80 9.75
N SER A 141 5.20 4.70 8.78
CA SER A 141 4.67 4.47 7.45
C SER A 141 5.77 4.68 6.40
N SER A 142 5.46 4.41 5.13
CA SER A 142 6.37 4.74 4.03
C SER A 142 6.71 6.24 3.93
N LYS A 143 5.89 7.12 4.51
CA LYS A 143 6.08 8.57 4.52
C LYS A 143 6.76 9.10 5.79
N GLY A 144 7.01 8.23 6.77
CA GLY A 144 7.63 8.61 8.05
C GLY A 144 6.79 8.24 9.27
N LEU A 145 7.10 8.90 10.38
CA LEU A 145 6.59 8.63 11.72
C LEU A 145 5.07 8.79 11.84
N VAL A 146 4.42 7.84 12.52
CA VAL A 146 2.96 7.82 12.73
C VAL A 146 2.59 7.98 14.22
N GLY A 147 3.35 7.34 15.12
CA GLY A 147 3.07 7.39 16.57
C GLY A 147 3.83 6.33 17.37
N ILE A 148 3.45 6.18 18.64
CA ILE A 148 3.99 5.17 19.57
C ILE A 148 2.87 4.24 20.04
N VAL A 149 3.14 2.94 20.17
CA VAL A 149 2.22 1.99 20.82
C VAL A 149 2.04 2.34 22.29
N GLU A 150 0.81 2.71 22.68
CA GLU A 150 0.46 3.02 24.08
C GLU A 150 -0.03 1.79 24.83
N ASN A 151 -0.84 0.95 24.19
CA ASN A 151 -1.42 -0.25 24.80
C ASN A 151 -1.44 -1.42 23.82
N THR A 152 -1.25 -2.63 24.32
CA THR A 152 -1.34 -3.87 23.54
C THR A 152 -2.36 -4.83 24.15
N SER A 153 -2.93 -5.65 23.28
CA SER A 153 -3.73 -6.82 23.63
C SER A 153 -3.17 -8.01 22.84
N GLU A 154 -3.72 -9.21 23.00
CA GLU A 154 -3.21 -10.40 22.30
C GLU A 154 -3.08 -10.20 20.77
N ASN A 155 -4.11 -9.60 20.14
CA ASN A 155 -4.22 -9.51 18.68
C ASN A 155 -4.19 -8.08 18.14
N PHE A 156 -4.35 -7.08 19.00
CA PHE A 156 -4.48 -5.67 18.59
C PHE A 156 -3.59 -4.77 19.45
N ALA A 157 -3.22 -3.63 18.89
CA ALA A 157 -2.45 -2.61 19.60
C ALA A 157 -3.07 -1.24 19.33
N THR A 158 -3.06 -0.39 20.35
CA THR A 158 -3.50 1.00 20.27
C THR A 158 -2.28 1.90 20.23
N VAL A 159 -2.23 2.76 19.23
CA VAL A 159 -1.12 3.66 18.95
C VAL A 159 -1.57 5.08 19.22
N GLN A 160 -0.82 5.78 20.07
CA GLN A 160 -0.95 7.22 20.23
C GLN A 160 -0.34 7.90 19.00
N SER A 161 -1.18 8.54 18.21
CA SER A 161 -0.73 9.26 17.01
C SER A 161 0.13 10.46 17.39
N VAL A 162 1.05 10.86 16.49
CA VAL A 162 1.71 12.18 16.52
C VAL A 162 0.67 13.31 16.59
N LEU A 163 -0.51 13.12 15.98
CA LEU A 163 -1.63 14.05 16.01
C LEU A 163 -2.46 13.93 17.29
N ASN A 164 -1.82 13.78 18.43
CA ASN A 164 -2.49 13.74 19.73
C ASN A 164 -1.88 14.83 20.61
N LEU A 165 -2.71 15.65 21.27
CA LEU A 165 -2.23 16.76 22.11
C LEU A 165 -1.30 16.30 23.26
N LYS A 166 -1.43 15.04 23.67
CA LYS A 166 -0.57 14.42 24.68
C LYS A 166 0.70 13.80 24.11
N SER A 167 0.86 13.74 22.80
CA SER A 167 2.06 13.19 22.16
C SER A 167 3.22 14.16 22.33
N SER A 168 4.36 13.63 22.75
CA SER A 168 5.62 14.36 22.83
C SER A 168 6.74 13.40 22.44
N LEU A 169 7.44 13.72 21.35
CA LEU A 169 8.46 12.86 20.77
C LEU A 169 9.77 13.60 20.69
N ASN A 170 10.88 12.95 21.05
CA ASN A 170 12.20 13.54 20.89
C ASN A 170 12.56 13.57 19.41
N ALA A 171 12.86 14.75 18.91
CA ALA A 171 13.23 14.96 17.51
C ALA A 171 14.50 15.79 17.41
N GLU A 172 15.21 15.63 16.30
CA GLU A 172 16.49 16.27 16.03
C GLU A 172 16.45 16.90 14.63
N VAL A 173 17.02 18.10 14.51
CA VAL A 173 17.29 18.71 13.20
C VAL A 173 18.52 18.01 12.59
N LYS A 174 18.30 17.25 11.51
CA LYS A 174 19.33 16.39 10.90
C LYS A 174 20.63 17.11 10.58
N LYS A 175 20.53 18.37 10.15
CA LYS A 175 21.65 19.21 9.71
C LYS A 175 22.52 19.68 10.88
N THR A 176 21.90 20.15 11.96
CA THR A 176 22.59 20.84 13.05
C THR A 176 22.73 19.98 14.30
N LYS A 177 22.11 18.81 14.34
CA LYS A 177 22.15 17.89 15.49
C LYS A 177 21.58 18.49 16.78
N HIS A 178 20.67 19.47 16.64
CA HIS A 178 19.97 20.08 17.78
C HIS A 178 18.67 19.36 18.06
N PHE A 179 18.41 19.09 19.33
CA PHE A 179 17.24 18.37 19.82
C PHE A 179 16.10 19.31 20.22
N GLY A 180 14.89 18.80 20.11
CA GLY A 180 13.66 19.42 20.59
C GLY A 180 12.54 18.41 20.76
N SER A 181 11.40 18.89 21.24
CA SER A 181 10.18 18.10 21.43
C SER A 181 9.22 18.32 20.27
N LEU A 182 8.89 17.26 19.55
CA LEU A 182 7.85 17.27 18.52
C LEU A 182 6.48 17.08 19.17
N ARG A 183 5.60 18.06 19.01
CA ARG A 183 4.25 18.09 19.59
C ARG A 183 3.24 18.60 18.58
N TRP A 184 1.99 18.15 18.69
CA TRP A 184 0.89 18.68 17.89
C TRP A 184 0.01 19.60 18.74
N ASN A 185 -0.27 20.80 18.24
CA ASN A 185 -1.05 21.81 18.96
C ASN A 185 -2.57 21.72 18.75
N GLY A 186 -3.06 20.89 17.82
CA GLY A 186 -4.49 20.72 17.56
C GLY A 186 -5.07 21.62 16.46
N ASP A 187 -4.30 22.57 15.92
CA ASP A 187 -4.83 23.57 14.97
C ASP A 187 -4.95 23.01 13.55
N LYS A 188 -3.87 22.44 13.05
CA LYS A 188 -3.76 21.95 11.66
C LYS A 188 -3.25 20.52 11.64
N ILE A 189 -4.00 19.63 11.01
CA ILE A 189 -3.71 18.17 10.95
C ILE A 189 -2.38 17.90 10.23
N ASN A 190 -1.94 18.79 9.35
CA ASN A 190 -0.73 18.64 8.55
C ASN A 190 0.48 19.43 9.10
N ILE A 191 0.37 20.04 10.28
CA ILE A 191 1.45 20.84 10.88
C ILE A 191 1.65 20.40 12.33
N VAL A 192 2.90 20.04 12.65
CA VAL A 192 3.37 19.76 14.01
C VAL A 192 4.41 20.78 14.39
N GLN A 193 4.54 21.04 15.70
CA GLN A 193 5.46 22.01 16.25
C GLN A 193 6.66 21.29 16.82
N LEU A 194 7.84 21.82 16.53
CA LEU A 194 9.08 21.40 17.16
C LEU A 194 9.45 22.47 18.20
N THR A 195 9.25 22.14 19.47
CA THR A 195 9.51 23.02 20.60
C THR A 195 10.83 22.66 21.28
N ASP A 196 11.25 23.46 22.26
CA ASP A 196 12.39 23.15 23.13
C ASP A 196 13.75 23.05 22.41
N ILE A 197 13.89 23.71 21.25
CA ILE A 197 15.18 23.85 20.57
C ILE A 197 15.93 25.09 21.10
N PRO A 198 17.25 25.00 21.36
CA PRO A 198 18.06 26.16 21.69
C PRO A 198 17.96 27.28 20.64
N ASN A 199 17.76 28.53 21.07
CA ASN A 199 17.68 29.69 20.18
C ASN A 199 18.94 29.93 19.32
N ILE A 200 20.09 29.38 19.72
CA ILE A 200 21.35 29.47 18.97
C ILE A 200 21.42 28.49 17.78
N ALA A 201 20.45 27.57 17.68
CA ALA A 201 20.39 26.57 16.61
C ALA A 201 20.10 27.25 15.26
N PRO A 202 20.97 27.09 14.24
CA PRO A 202 20.74 27.68 12.93
C PRO A 202 19.73 26.82 12.12
N ILE A 203 18.43 27.09 12.31
CA ILE A 203 17.33 26.39 11.61
C ILE A 203 16.89 27.18 10.38
N ALA A 204 16.71 26.50 9.25
CA ALA A 204 16.18 27.07 8.02
C ALA A 204 14.95 26.32 7.49
N ILE A 205 14.12 27.00 6.69
CA ILE A 205 13.01 26.37 5.99
C ILE A 205 13.56 25.33 5.01
N GLY A 206 13.05 24.10 5.08
CA GLY A 206 13.50 22.97 4.28
C GLY A 206 14.43 22.00 5.01
N ASP A 207 14.86 22.31 6.24
CA ASP A 207 15.62 21.37 7.07
C ASP A 207 14.79 20.12 7.40
N THR A 208 15.46 18.97 7.41
CA THR A 208 14.84 17.68 7.72
C THR A 208 14.88 17.40 9.22
N ILE A 209 13.74 17.01 9.77
CA ILE A 209 13.60 16.59 11.16
C ILE A 209 13.58 15.06 11.23
N ILE A 210 14.36 14.49 12.14
CA ILE A 210 14.47 13.04 12.38
C ILE A 210 14.17 12.73 13.85
N THR A 211 13.93 11.46 14.19
CA THR A 211 13.83 11.02 15.59
C THR A 211 15.17 11.21 16.30
N GLY A 212 15.13 11.69 17.53
CA GLY A 212 16.33 12.17 18.23
C GLY A 212 17.17 11.10 18.92
N GLY A 213 16.91 9.79 18.73
CA GLY A 213 17.69 8.67 19.29
C GLY A 213 17.83 8.59 20.82
N MET A 214 17.42 9.63 21.57
CA MET A 214 17.54 9.71 23.04
C MET A 214 16.40 9.00 23.76
N SER A 215 15.35 8.57 23.05
CA SER A 215 14.26 7.76 23.60
C SER A 215 14.42 6.31 23.18
N LYS A 216 14.17 5.35 24.09
CA LYS A 216 14.19 3.91 23.77
C LYS A 216 13.15 3.47 22.72
N ASN A 217 12.24 4.38 22.33
CA ASN A 217 11.08 4.10 21.51
C ASN A 217 11.37 4.19 20.00
N PHE A 218 12.43 4.93 19.62
CA PHE A 218 12.85 5.11 18.23
C PHE A 218 14.38 5.09 18.13
N PRO A 219 14.94 4.34 17.18
CA PRO A 219 16.35 4.44 16.81
C PRO A 219 16.66 5.75 16.06
#